data_AF-A0AAX2SQ48-F1
#
_entry.id   AF-A0AAX2SQ48-F1
#
_cell.length_a   1.000
_cell.length_b   1.000
_cell.length_c   1.000
_cell.angle_alpha   90.00
_cell.angle_beta   90.00
_cell.angle_gamma   90.00
#
_symmetry.space_group_name_H-M   'P 1'
#
loop_
_entity.id
_entity.type
_entity.pdbx_description
1 polymer ?
#
loop_
_entity_poly.entity_id
_entity_poly.type
_entity_poly.pdbx_seq_one_letter_code
_entity_poly.pdbx_strand_id
1 'polypeptide(L)'
;MEILVTLFDLVFLVAFIVAIVYGIRWFKGRKDKENESLKKNKKYFWISLIVMIISLLIAGMAQGSIDEAQEQQAQEQQEKNKSNYKDDKEDFIDQYGTLGSKVEELSKQEGKEWSDAIDNSDDFDVESAVDTIQSNHTDEIDEIDSKVNDLHDLDQKIQKNDSVKKSDKETIHKSYLDLKHFANHATNISGSYNDFTDEHNELDQKTADHMEELQDL
;
A
#
# COMPACT_ATOMS: atom_id res chain seq x y z
N MET A 1 -15.53 -22.80 -8.38
CA MET A 1 -15.00 -24.18 -8.55
C MET A 1 -14.65 -24.86 -7.23
N GLU A 2 -14.35 -24.11 -6.17
CA GLU A 2 -14.07 -24.69 -4.83
C GLU A 2 -15.19 -25.61 -4.29
N ILE A 3 -16.46 -25.23 -4.47
CA ILE A 3 -17.60 -26.08 -4.06
C ILE A 3 -17.60 -27.43 -4.81
N LEU A 4 -17.18 -27.42 -6.08
CA LEU A 4 -17.05 -28.63 -6.89
C LEU A 4 -15.90 -29.52 -6.39
N VAL A 5 -14.72 -28.94 -6.11
CA VAL A 5 -13.59 -29.66 -5.50
C VAL A 5 -14.01 -30.30 -4.18
N THR A 6 -14.65 -29.53 -3.30
CA THR A 6 -15.12 -29.99 -1.99
C THR A 6 -16.13 -31.14 -2.10
N LEU A 7 -17.04 -31.07 -3.08
CA LEU A 7 -18.00 -32.14 -3.37
C LEU A 7 -17.29 -33.42 -3.86
N PHE A 8 -16.32 -33.29 -4.76
CA PHE A 8 -15.57 -34.45 -5.28
C PHE A 8 -14.64 -35.08 -4.24
N ASP A 9 -14.06 -34.30 -3.34
CA ASP A 9 -13.30 -34.81 -2.20
C ASP A 9 -14.19 -35.62 -1.24
N LEU A 10 -15.42 -35.16 -1.01
CA LEU A 10 -16.39 -35.88 -0.19
C LEU A 10 -16.84 -37.19 -0.87
N VAL A 11 -17.09 -37.16 -2.19
CA VAL A 11 -17.37 -38.37 -2.99
C VAL A 11 -16.20 -39.34 -2.96
N PHE A 12 -14.96 -38.85 -3.05
CA PHE A 12 -13.74 -39.65 -2.91
C PHE A 12 -13.69 -40.34 -1.54
N LEU A 13 -13.92 -39.61 -0.45
CA LEU A 13 -13.92 -40.14 0.92
C LEU A 13 -14.96 -41.26 1.11
N VAL A 14 -16.18 -41.05 0.61
CA VAL A 14 -17.25 -42.06 0.65
C VAL A 14 -16.88 -43.28 -0.18
N ALA A 15 -16.38 -43.08 -1.40
CA ALA A 15 -15.94 -44.17 -2.29
C ALA A 15 -14.79 -44.98 -1.68
N PHE A 16 -13.85 -44.31 -0.99
CA PHE A 16 -12.74 -44.94 -0.30
C PHE A 16 -13.21 -45.84 0.85
N ILE A 17 -14.13 -45.37 1.69
CA ILE A 17 -14.72 -46.18 2.78
C ILE A 17 -15.44 -47.40 2.21
N VAL A 18 -16.23 -47.20 1.14
CA VAL A 18 -16.96 -48.28 0.45
C VAL A 18 -15.98 -49.30 -0.14
N ALA A 19 -14.89 -48.86 -0.77
CA ALA A 19 -13.84 -49.73 -1.30
C ALA A 19 -13.20 -50.58 -0.19
N ILE A 20 -12.89 -49.99 0.97
CA ILE A 20 -12.34 -50.74 2.10
C ILE A 20 -13.32 -51.80 2.59
N VAL A 21 -14.59 -51.45 2.80
CA VAL A 21 -15.62 -52.37 3.32
C VAL A 21 -15.83 -53.55 2.37
N TYR A 22 -16.02 -53.29 1.08
CA TYR A 22 -16.21 -54.35 0.08
C TYR A 22 -14.93 -55.13 -0.19
N GLY A 23 -13.77 -54.50 -0.11
CA GLY A 23 -12.46 -55.15 -0.21
C GLY A 23 -12.23 -56.16 0.92
N ILE A 24 -12.51 -55.79 2.17
CA ILE A 24 -12.43 -56.69 3.33
C ILE A 24 -13.42 -57.86 3.19
N ARG A 25 -14.68 -57.58 2.82
CA ARG A 25 -15.71 -58.62 2.63
C ARG A 25 -15.35 -59.59 1.51
N TRP A 26 -14.81 -59.09 0.41
CA TRP A 26 -14.31 -59.91 -0.70
C TRP A 26 -13.11 -60.76 -0.27
N PHE A 27 -12.15 -60.18 0.47
CA PHE A 27 -10.96 -60.89 0.94
C PHE A 27 -11.29 -62.01 1.94
N LYS A 28 -12.23 -61.77 2.87
CA LYS A 28 -12.69 -62.80 3.83
C LYS A 28 -13.42 -63.96 3.15
N GLY A 29 -14.20 -63.68 2.10
CA GLY A 29 -14.96 -64.69 1.37
C GLY A 29 -14.13 -65.57 0.44
N ARG A 30 -12.86 -65.24 0.15
CA ARG A 30 -12.05 -65.77 -0.97
C ARG A 30 -11.93 -67.30 -1.09
N LYS A 31 -12.24 -68.05 -0.04
CA LYS A 31 -12.20 -69.52 -0.02
C LYS A 31 -13.44 -70.16 -0.65
N ASP A 32 -14.54 -69.41 -0.79
CA ASP A 32 -15.85 -69.91 -1.21
C ASP A 32 -16.23 -69.36 -2.61
N LYS A 33 -15.61 -69.94 -3.65
CA LYS A 33 -15.59 -69.37 -5.02
C LYS A 33 -16.94 -69.38 -5.75
N GLU A 34 -17.90 -70.20 -5.33
CA GLU A 34 -19.23 -70.29 -5.95
C GLU A 34 -20.25 -69.31 -5.35
N ASN A 35 -19.90 -68.59 -4.29
CA ASN A 35 -20.81 -67.71 -3.58
C ASN A 35 -21.13 -66.43 -4.39
N GLU A 36 -22.39 -66.22 -4.75
CA GLU A 36 -22.87 -65.03 -5.46
C GLU A 36 -22.53 -63.71 -4.74
N SER A 37 -22.50 -63.72 -3.40
CA SER A 37 -22.16 -62.54 -2.60
C SER A 37 -20.72 -62.08 -2.84
N LEU A 38 -19.82 -63.01 -3.15
CA LEU A 38 -18.41 -62.74 -3.44
C LEU A 38 -18.23 -62.05 -4.79
N LYS A 39 -19.00 -62.49 -5.81
CA LYS A 39 -19.05 -61.85 -7.14
C LYS A 39 -19.62 -60.43 -7.03
N LYS A 40 -20.68 -60.22 -6.22
CA LYS A 40 -21.23 -58.89 -5.93
C LYS A 40 -20.21 -57.97 -5.25
N ASN A 41 -19.56 -58.43 -4.17
CA ASN A 41 -18.58 -57.62 -3.43
C ASN A 41 -17.37 -57.23 -4.29
N LYS A 42 -16.88 -58.14 -5.15
CA LYS A 42 -15.82 -57.83 -6.13
C LYS A 42 -16.26 -56.76 -7.12
N LYS A 43 -17.50 -56.82 -7.63
CA LYS A 43 -18.05 -55.82 -8.56
C LYS A 43 -18.14 -54.44 -7.90
N TYR A 44 -18.68 -54.35 -6.69
CA TYR A 44 -18.79 -53.08 -5.97
C TYR A 44 -17.42 -52.49 -5.60
N PHE A 45 -16.45 -53.33 -5.22
CA PHE A 45 -15.07 -52.89 -4.99
C PHE A 45 -14.46 -52.22 -6.23
N TRP A 46 -14.58 -52.83 -7.40
CA TRP A 46 -14.07 -52.25 -8.65
C TRP A 46 -14.80 -50.97 -9.05
N ILE A 47 -16.12 -50.91 -8.86
CA ILE A 47 -16.90 -49.68 -9.10
C ILE A 47 -16.43 -48.55 -8.18
N SER A 48 -16.26 -48.82 -6.88
CA SER A 48 -15.76 -47.81 -5.94
C SER A 48 -14.36 -47.33 -6.30
N LEU A 49 -13.49 -48.21 -6.78
CA LEU A 49 -12.14 -47.85 -7.22
C LEU A 49 -12.16 -46.90 -8.43
N ILE A 50 -13.04 -47.16 -9.39
CA ILE A 50 -13.22 -46.32 -10.58
C ILE A 50 -13.77 -44.94 -10.19
N VAL A 51 -14.80 -44.90 -9.34
CA VAL A 51 -15.36 -43.64 -8.83
C VAL A 51 -14.30 -42.82 -8.10
N MET A 52 -13.46 -43.47 -7.31
CA MET A 52 -12.37 -42.84 -6.58
C MET A 52 -11.34 -42.19 -7.53
N ILE A 53 -10.93 -42.89 -8.59
CA ILE A 53 -9.99 -42.35 -9.60
C ILE A 53 -10.60 -41.17 -10.36
N ILE A 54 -11.87 -41.28 -10.78
CA ILE A 54 -12.56 -40.20 -11.51
C ILE A 54 -12.68 -38.95 -10.61
N SER A 55 -12.98 -39.14 -9.33
CA SER A 55 -13.10 -38.03 -8.37
C SER A 55 -11.78 -37.29 -8.20
N LEU A 56 -10.66 -38.02 -8.09
CA LEU A 56 -9.32 -37.42 -8.01
C LEU A 56 -8.94 -36.65 -9.28
N LEU A 57 -9.23 -37.19 -10.47
CA LEU A 57 -8.91 -36.53 -11.73
C LEU A 57 -9.68 -35.21 -11.88
N ILE A 58 -10.97 -35.20 -11.54
CA ILE A 58 -11.80 -34.00 -11.64
C ILE A 58 -11.41 -32.96 -10.59
N ALA A 59 -11.17 -33.39 -9.34
CA ALA A 59 -10.71 -32.50 -8.28
C ALA A 59 -9.34 -31.88 -8.61
N GLY A 60 -8.39 -32.67 -9.12
CA GLY A 60 -7.06 -32.18 -9.50
C GLY A 60 -7.09 -31.17 -10.65
N MET A 61 -7.89 -31.41 -11.69
CA MET A 61 -8.07 -30.45 -12.79
C MET A 61 -8.74 -29.16 -12.31
N ALA A 62 -9.78 -29.27 -11.48
CA ALA A 62 -10.47 -28.11 -10.92
C ALA A 62 -9.56 -27.30 -9.99
N GLN A 63 -8.72 -27.95 -9.18
CA GLN A 63 -7.75 -27.28 -8.32
C GLN A 63 -6.70 -26.52 -9.13
N GLY A 64 -6.10 -27.14 -10.16
CA GLY A 64 -5.12 -26.46 -11.01
C GLY A 64 -5.68 -25.19 -11.67
N SER A 65 -6.93 -25.23 -12.12
CA SER A 65 -7.59 -24.04 -12.67
C SER A 65 -7.97 -22.98 -11.63
N ILE A 66 -8.13 -23.33 -10.35
CA ILE A 66 -8.31 -22.37 -9.26
C ILE A 66 -6.98 -21.71 -8.94
N ASP A 67 -5.91 -22.50 -8.84
CA ASP A 67 -4.56 -22.01 -8.54
C ASP A 67 -4.08 -21.06 -9.65
N GLU A 68 -4.28 -21.40 -10.93
CA GLU A 68 -3.99 -20.52 -12.08
C GLU A 68 -4.78 -19.20 -12.02
N ALA A 69 -6.08 -19.26 -11.67
CA ALA A 69 -6.90 -18.07 -11.56
C ALA A 69 -6.48 -17.18 -10.39
N GLN A 70 -6.05 -17.76 -9.26
CA GLN A 70 -5.50 -17.01 -8.12
C GLN A 70 -4.16 -16.37 -8.47
N GLU A 71 -3.28 -17.08 -9.18
CA GLU A 71 -2.01 -16.52 -9.67
C GLU A 71 -2.24 -15.37 -10.65
N GLN A 72 -3.19 -15.49 -11.57
CA GLN A 72 -3.57 -14.41 -12.49
C GLN A 72 -4.10 -13.19 -11.73
N GLN A 73 -5.00 -13.39 -10.77
CA GLN A 73 -5.52 -12.29 -9.94
C GLN A 73 -4.42 -11.61 -9.12
N ALA A 74 -3.46 -12.37 -8.59
CA ALA A 74 -2.32 -11.81 -7.86
C ALA A 74 -1.41 -10.98 -8.78
N GLN A 75 -1.16 -11.45 -10.00
CA GLN A 75 -0.40 -10.71 -11.01
C GLN A 75 -1.12 -9.43 -11.45
N GLU A 76 -2.42 -9.50 -11.76
CA GLU A 76 -3.24 -8.33 -12.12
C GLU A 76 -3.25 -7.29 -11.00
N GLN A 77 -3.40 -7.73 -9.74
CA GLN A 77 -3.38 -6.83 -8.59
C GLN A 77 -1.99 -6.19 -8.41
N GLN A 78 -0.91 -6.94 -8.65
CA GLN A 78 0.45 -6.41 -8.59
C GLN A 78 0.73 -5.40 -9.71
N GLU A 79 0.26 -5.66 -10.93
CA GLU A 79 0.35 -4.72 -12.05
C GLU A 79 -0.45 -3.44 -11.77
N LYS A 80 -1.66 -3.58 -11.22
CA LYS A 80 -2.48 -2.44 -10.80
C LYS A 80 -1.81 -1.62 -9.72
N ASN A 81 -1.22 -2.27 -8.71
CA ASN A 81 -0.48 -1.57 -7.64
C ASN A 81 0.75 -0.82 -8.18
N LYS A 82 1.44 -1.37 -9.19
CA LYS A 82 2.56 -0.69 -9.88
C LYS A 82 2.07 0.50 -10.72
N SER A 83 0.96 0.35 -11.42
CA SER A 83 0.35 1.45 -12.19
C SER A 83 -0.07 2.59 -11.26
N ASN A 84 -0.78 2.27 -10.18
CA ASN A 84 -1.19 3.25 -9.18
C ASN A 84 0.02 3.96 -8.56
N TYR A 85 1.11 3.24 -8.29
CA TYR A 85 2.33 3.87 -7.78
C TYR A 85 2.90 4.92 -8.73
N LYS A 86 2.88 4.67 -10.04
CA LYS A 86 3.38 5.65 -11.03
C LYS A 86 2.60 6.95 -10.95
N ASP A 87 1.27 6.84 -10.90
CA ASP A 87 0.37 8.00 -10.83
C ASP A 87 0.50 8.71 -9.48
N ASP A 88 0.52 7.95 -8.38
CA ASP A 88 0.69 8.47 -7.02
C ASP A 88 2.04 9.19 -6.83
N LYS A 89 3.10 8.66 -7.46
CA LYS A 89 4.43 9.29 -7.46
C LYS A 89 4.41 10.60 -8.23
N GLU A 90 3.83 10.63 -9.42
CA GLU A 90 3.76 11.86 -10.23
C GLU A 90 2.95 12.94 -9.51
N ASP A 91 1.82 12.58 -8.90
CA ASP A 91 1.00 13.50 -8.09
C ASP A 91 1.76 14.00 -6.84
N PHE A 92 2.49 13.12 -6.15
CA PHE A 92 3.33 13.51 -5.01
C PHE A 92 4.39 14.54 -5.43
N ILE A 93 5.08 14.34 -6.55
CA ILE A 93 6.14 15.25 -7.03
C ILE A 93 5.56 16.62 -7.40
N ASP A 94 4.42 16.64 -8.10
CA ASP A 94 3.76 17.89 -8.49
C ASP A 94 3.28 18.70 -7.27
N GLN A 95 2.65 18.01 -6.31
CA GLN A 95 2.20 18.64 -5.07
C GLN A 95 3.35 19.07 -4.18
N TYR A 96 4.42 18.28 -4.11
CA TYR A 96 5.66 18.64 -3.40
C TYR A 96 6.25 19.94 -3.95
N GLY A 97 6.42 20.03 -5.28
CA GLY A 97 6.94 21.24 -5.92
C GLY A 97 6.04 22.45 -5.71
N THR A 98 4.73 22.28 -5.88
CA THR A 98 3.75 23.35 -5.69
C THR A 98 3.73 23.87 -4.25
N LEU A 99 3.75 22.96 -3.27
CA LEU A 99 3.79 23.32 -1.86
C LEU A 99 5.13 23.98 -1.50
N GLY A 100 6.26 23.43 -1.96
CA GLY A 100 7.58 24.02 -1.76
C GLY A 100 7.66 25.48 -2.22
N SER A 101 7.20 25.77 -3.44
CA SER A 101 7.18 27.15 -3.95
C SER A 101 6.29 28.09 -3.13
N LYS A 102 5.14 27.61 -2.63
CA LYS A 102 4.25 28.42 -1.78
C LYS A 102 4.86 28.71 -0.41
N VAL A 103 5.48 27.72 0.21
CA VAL A 103 6.18 27.86 1.49
C VAL A 103 7.36 28.82 1.36
N GLU A 104 8.16 28.67 0.30
CA GLU A 104 9.27 29.57 -0.03
C GLU A 104 8.77 31.02 -0.22
N GLU A 105 7.68 31.20 -0.97
CA GLU A 105 7.09 32.52 -1.21
C GLU A 105 6.60 33.18 0.08
N LEU A 106 5.83 32.46 0.90
CA LEU A 106 5.33 32.97 2.19
C LEU A 106 6.50 33.38 3.08
N SER A 107 7.45 32.47 3.31
CA SER A 107 8.58 32.71 4.21
C SER A 107 9.45 33.90 3.74
N LYS A 108 9.59 34.10 2.41
CA LYS A 108 10.26 35.30 1.84
C LYS A 108 9.48 36.59 2.04
N GLN A 109 8.15 36.54 2.03
CA GLN A 109 7.31 37.72 2.30
C GLN A 109 7.39 38.09 3.78
N GLU A 110 7.23 37.10 4.67
CA GLU A 110 7.35 37.27 6.12
C GLU A 110 8.71 37.83 6.52
N GLY A 111 9.81 37.30 5.95
CA GLY A 111 11.15 37.81 6.20
C GLY A 111 11.35 39.27 5.76
N LYS A 112 10.68 39.71 4.68
CA LYS A 112 10.72 41.12 4.27
C LYS A 112 9.94 42.01 5.23
N GLU A 113 8.73 41.59 5.61
CA GLU A 113 7.90 42.36 6.57
C GLU A 113 8.58 42.48 7.92
N TRP A 114 9.28 41.43 8.37
CA TRP A 114 10.05 41.47 9.61
C TRP A 114 11.23 42.45 9.50
N SER A 115 11.99 42.42 8.40
CA SER A 115 13.06 43.39 8.15
C SER A 115 12.53 44.83 8.13
N ASP A 116 11.40 45.07 7.45
CA ASP A 116 10.77 46.39 7.39
C ASP A 116 10.29 46.87 8.76
N ALA A 117 9.78 45.97 9.60
CA ALA A 117 9.35 46.30 10.95
C ALA A 117 10.52 46.68 11.86
N ILE A 118 11.68 46.06 11.67
CA ILE A 118 12.94 46.41 12.36
C ILE A 118 13.42 47.79 11.92
N ASP A 119 13.48 48.04 10.61
CA ASP A 119 14.04 49.28 10.04
C ASP A 119 13.19 50.51 10.34
N ASN A 120 11.88 50.34 10.55
CA ASN A 120 10.93 51.43 10.78
C ASN A 120 10.49 51.62 12.25
N SER A 121 11.12 50.92 13.20
CA SER A 121 10.79 51.04 14.63
C SER A 121 11.98 51.46 15.48
N ASP A 122 11.81 52.52 16.27
CA ASP A 122 12.79 52.96 17.27
C ASP A 122 12.79 52.04 18.53
N ASP A 123 11.65 51.41 18.83
CA ASP A 123 11.45 50.45 19.93
C ASP A 123 10.80 49.18 19.35
N PHE A 124 11.63 48.35 18.70
CA PHE A 124 11.17 47.14 18.03
C PHE A 124 10.62 46.10 19.02
N ASP A 125 9.33 45.79 18.90
CA ASP A 125 8.65 44.72 19.63
C ASP A 125 8.51 43.49 18.73
N VAL A 126 9.28 42.45 19.05
CA VAL A 126 9.32 41.19 18.29
C VAL A 126 7.96 40.51 18.29
N GLU A 127 7.29 40.43 19.44
CA GLU A 127 6.03 39.68 19.58
C GLU A 127 4.94 40.37 18.75
N SER A 128 4.82 41.68 18.88
CA SER A 128 3.83 42.44 18.09
C SER A 128 4.09 42.40 16.59
N ALA A 129 5.36 42.37 16.17
CA ALA A 129 5.72 42.26 14.76
C ALA A 129 5.34 40.88 14.20
N VAL A 130 5.72 39.82 14.90
CA VAL A 130 5.39 38.43 14.53
C VAL A 130 3.88 38.22 14.45
N ASP A 131 3.12 38.65 15.47
CA ASP A 131 1.66 38.54 15.49
C ASP A 131 1.02 39.26 14.30
N THR A 132 1.56 40.43 13.93
CA THR A 132 1.05 41.22 12.79
C THR A 132 1.33 40.50 11.47
N ILE A 133 2.55 40.00 11.28
CA ILE A 133 2.95 39.30 10.05
C ILE A 133 2.11 38.04 9.87
N GLN A 134 1.99 37.19 10.89
CA GLN A 134 1.15 35.98 10.81
C GLN A 134 -0.33 36.30 10.56
N SER A 135 -0.84 37.39 11.15
CA SER A 135 -2.21 37.83 10.89
C SER A 135 -2.43 38.35 9.46
N ASN A 136 -1.39 38.86 8.79
CA ASN A 136 -1.49 39.31 7.40
C ASN A 136 -1.61 38.14 6.41
N HIS A 137 -1.02 36.99 6.76
CA HIS A 137 -0.88 35.82 5.89
C HIS A 137 -1.74 34.62 6.31
N THR A 138 -2.83 34.86 7.05
CA THR A 138 -3.67 33.77 7.57
C THR A 138 -4.25 32.89 6.46
N ASP A 139 -4.65 33.48 5.33
CA ASP A 139 -5.22 32.72 4.20
C ASP A 139 -4.17 31.82 3.54
N GLU A 140 -2.94 32.32 3.38
CA GLU A 140 -1.79 31.59 2.86
C GLU A 140 -1.38 30.45 3.79
N ILE A 141 -1.37 30.71 5.11
CA ILE A 141 -1.09 29.72 6.15
C ILE A 141 -2.11 28.57 6.09
N ASP A 142 -3.40 28.89 6.04
CA ASP A 142 -4.47 27.90 5.95
C ASP A 142 -4.35 27.05 4.66
N GLU A 143 -3.96 27.67 3.55
CA GLU A 143 -3.74 26.94 2.29
C GLU A 143 -2.54 25.99 2.38
N ILE A 144 -1.42 26.45 2.95
CA ILE A 144 -0.22 25.63 3.15
C ILE A 144 -0.55 24.43 4.05
N ASP A 145 -1.23 24.65 5.18
CA ASP A 145 -1.62 23.57 6.10
C ASP A 145 -2.52 22.52 5.41
N SER A 146 -3.47 22.96 4.58
CA SER A 146 -4.28 22.04 3.78
C SER A 146 -3.41 21.20 2.84
N LYS A 147 -2.48 21.83 2.10
CA LYS A 147 -1.61 21.15 1.15
C LYS A 147 -0.61 20.21 1.80
N VAL A 148 -0.13 20.52 3.01
CA VAL A 148 0.71 19.61 3.81
C VAL A 148 -0.06 18.32 4.14
N ASN A 149 -1.36 18.42 4.41
CA ASN A 149 -2.21 17.24 4.68
C ASN A 149 -2.46 16.43 3.40
N ASP A 150 -2.72 17.07 2.27
CA ASP A 150 -2.88 16.39 0.98
C ASP A 150 -1.60 15.61 0.61
N LEU A 151 -0.44 16.24 0.78
CA LEU A 151 0.87 15.60 0.55
C LEU A 151 1.14 14.46 1.54
N HIS A 152 0.70 14.60 2.81
CA HIS A 152 0.78 13.52 3.80
C HIS A 152 -0.04 12.30 3.37
N ASP A 153 -1.26 12.50 2.89
CA ASP A 153 -2.13 11.41 2.44
C ASP A 153 -1.51 10.66 1.26
N LEU A 154 -0.85 11.36 0.33
CA LEU A 154 -0.08 10.76 -0.75
C LEU A 154 1.13 9.96 -0.24
N ASP A 155 1.94 10.50 0.67
CA ASP A 155 3.02 9.75 1.32
C ASP A 155 2.47 8.45 1.93
N GLN A 156 1.41 8.54 2.74
CA GLN A 156 0.83 7.37 3.41
C GLN A 156 0.28 6.34 2.43
N LYS A 157 -0.27 6.77 1.28
CA LYS A 157 -0.73 5.88 0.21
C LYS A 157 0.45 5.10 -0.39
N ILE A 158 1.56 5.78 -0.66
CA ILE A 158 2.79 5.17 -1.19
C ILE A 158 3.44 4.24 -0.15
N GLN A 159 3.49 4.64 1.13
CA GLN A 159 4.03 3.81 2.22
C GLN A 159 3.29 2.47 2.35
N LYS A 160 1.96 2.47 2.16
CA LYS A 160 1.12 1.26 2.27
C LYS A 160 1.18 0.36 1.02
N ASN A 161 1.79 0.80 -0.07
CA ASN A 161 1.87 0.01 -1.29
C ASN A 161 3.03 -1.00 -1.24
N ASP A 162 2.71 -2.29 -1.06
CA ASP A 162 3.70 -3.37 -0.96
C ASP A 162 4.53 -3.61 -2.24
N SER A 163 4.09 -3.07 -3.37
CA SER A 163 4.79 -3.22 -4.65
C SER A 163 5.91 -2.20 -4.86
N VAL A 164 6.03 -1.19 -3.97
CA VAL A 164 7.01 -0.11 -4.06
C VAL A 164 8.28 -0.49 -3.31
N LYS A 165 9.43 -0.13 -3.89
CA LYS A 165 10.74 -0.37 -3.27
C LYS A 165 10.87 0.44 -1.98
N LYS A 166 11.55 -0.16 -0.99
CA LYS A 166 11.83 0.49 0.29
C LYS A 166 12.63 1.79 0.14
N SER A 167 13.57 1.85 -0.80
CA SER A 167 14.36 3.04 -1.11
C SER A 167 13.47 4.21 -1.53
N ASP A 168 12.55 3.97 -2.47
CA ASP A 168 11.68 5.01 -3.01
C ASP A 168 10.75 5.54 -1.91
N LYS A 169 10.21 4.63 -1.08
CA LYS A 169 9.43 4.98 0.12
C LYS A 169 10.20 5.86 1.10
N GLU A 170 11.48 5.56 1.32
CA GLU A 170 12.35 6.34 2.21
C GLU A 170 12.61 7.74 1.64
N THR A 171 12.92 7.85 0.35
CA THR A 171 13.13 9.14 -0.34
C THR A 171 11.88 10.02 -0.26
N ILE A 172 10.71 9.47 -0.61
CA ILE A 172 9.43 10.18 -0.59
C ILE A 172 9.07 10.63 0.82
N HIS A 173 9.17 9.73 1.81
CA HIS A 173 8.82 10.06 3.19
C HIS A 173 9.73 11.13 3.78
N LYS A 174 11.04 11.03 3.53
CA LYS A 174 12.01 12.01 4.00
C LYS A 174 11.72 13.39 3.39
N SER A 175 11.48 13.43 2.07
CA SER A 175 11.12 14.67 1.37
C SER A 175 9.88 15.30 2.00
N TYR A 176 8.81 14.52 2.24
CA TYR A 176 7.61 14.99 2.95
C TYR A 176 7.93 15.59 4.32
N LEU A 177 8.71 14.90 5.15
CA LEU A 177 9.03 15.38 6.51
C LEU A 177 9.79 16.69 6.49
N ASP A 178 10.74 16.84 5.56
CA ASP A 178 11.57 18.02 5.45
C ASP A 178 10.79 19.22 4.88
N LEU A 179 9.92 19.02 3.88
CA LEU A 179 9.03 20.07 3.40
C LEU A 179 7.96 20.44 4.45
N LYS A 180 7.45 19.48 5.22
CA LYS A 180 6.59 19.77 6.37
C LYS A 180 7.31 20.62 7.42
N HIS A 181 8.59 20.36 7.65
CA HIS A 181 9.39 21.18 8.56
C HIS A 181 9.50 22.62 8.03
N PHE A 182 9.74 22.79 6.73
CA PHE A 182 9.75 24.11 6.10
C PHE A 182 8.40 24.82 6.18
N ALA A 183 7.30 24.11 5.91
CA ALA A 183 5.95 24.64 6.05
C ALA A 183 5.66 25.11 7.47
N ASN A 184 6.06 24.34 8.50
CA ASN A 184 5.89 24.74 9.90
C ASN A 184 6.73 25.97 10.24
N HIS A 185 7.93 26.09 9.68
CA HIS A 185 8.80 27.26 9.88
C HIS A 185 8.17 28.54 9.29
N ALA A 186 7.61 28.46 8.08
CA ALA A 186 6.89 29.58 7.47
C ALA A 186 5.60 29.92 8.23
N THR A 187 4.73 28.93 8.47
CA THR A 187 3.42 29.17 9.09
C THR A 187 3.49 29.54 10.57
N ASN A 188 4.60 29.24 11.25
CA ASN A 188 4.81 29.54 12.66
C ASN A 188 6.14 30.26 12.90
N ILE A 189 6.17 31.53 12.50
CA ILE A 189 7.29 32.44 12.72
C ILE A 189 7.66 32.47 14.21
N SER A 190 8.93 32.23 14.52
CA SER A 190 9.45 32.28 15.88
C SER A 190 10.95 32.56 15.91
N GLY A 191 11.49 32.85 17.10
CA GLY A 191 12.92 33.11 17.29
C GLY A 191 13.32 34.55 16.96
N SER A 192 14.60 34.74 16.63
CA SER A 192 15.10 36.04 16.15
C SER A 192 15.02 36.12 14.63
N TYR A 193 14.99 37.34 14.08
CA TYR A 193 15.00 37.57 12.63
C TYR A 193 16.17 36.86 11.92
N ASN A 194 17.35 36.85 12.54
CA ASN A 194 18.53 36.18 11.98
C ASN A 194 18.34 34.66 11.95
N ASP A 195 17.86 34.08 13.05
CA ASP A 195 17.61 32.63 13.11
C ASP A 195 16.55 32.22 12.10
N PHE A 196 15.48 33.02 11.96
CA PHE A 196 14.44 32.80 10.96
C PHE A 196 15.01 32.79 9.54
N THR A 197 15.81 33.78 9.20
CA THR A 197 16.41 33.91 7.86
C THR A 197 17.42 32.80 7.57
N ASP A 198 18.23 32.41 8.55
CA ASP A 198 19.20 31.32 8.41
C ASP A 198 18.49 29.99 8.20
N GLU A 199 17.46 29.70 8.99
CA GLU A 199 16.67 28.47 8.89
C GLU A 199 15.86 28.41 7.58
N HIS A 200 15.29 29.54 7.12
CA HIS A 200 14.67 29.63 5.78
C HIS A 200 15.61 29.14 4.68
N ASN A 201 16.84 29.67 4.64
CA ASN A 201 17.79 29.34 3.57
C ASN A 201 18.20 27.86 3.61
N GLU A 202 18.38 27.29 4.80
CA GLU A 202 18.69 25.86 4.95
C GLU A 202 17.53 24.98 4.44
N LEU A 203 16.30 25.31 4.83
CA LEU A 203 15.11 24.53 4.48
C LEU A 203 14.73 24.68 3.00
N ASP A 204 14.90 25.86 2.42
CA ASP A 204 14.71 26.11 0.98
C ASP A 204 15.67 25.26 0.15
N GLN A 205 16.98 25.30 0.47
CA GLN A 205 17.99 24.50 -0.22
C GLN A 205 17.68 23.00 -0.10
N LYS A 206 17.32 22.54 1.09
CA LYS A 206 16.98 21.13 1.33
C LYS A 206 15.74 20.70 0.53
N THR A 207 14.75 21.58 0.42
CA THR A 207 13.54 21.34 -0.36
C THR A 207 13.86 21.20 -1.84
N ALA A 208 14.75 22.05 -2.37
CA ALA A 208 15.23 21.99 -3.74
C ALA A 208 16.03 20.71 -4.02
N ASP A 209 16.95 20.32 -3.13
CA ASP A 209 17.73 19.09 -3.24
C ASP A 209 16.80 17.86 -3.30
N HIS A 210 15.78 17.82 -2.44
CA HIS A 210 14.78 16.75 -2.46
C HIS A 210 13.92 16.74 -3.73
N MET A 211 13.62 17.90 -4.33
CA MET A 211 12.92 17.94 -5.61
C MET A 211 13.74 17.26 -6.71
N GLU A 212 15.06 17.45 -6.73
CA GLU A 212 15.95 16.77 -7.67
C GLU A 212 15.97 15.25 -7.40
N GLU A 213 16.15 14.84 -6.13
CA GLU A 213 16.13 13.42 -5.74
C GLU A 213 14.83 12.72 -6.15
N LEU A 214 13.70 13.41 -6.01
CA LEU A 214 12.37 12.90 -6.37
C LEU A 214 12.18 12.74 -7.88
N GLN A 215 12.73 13.66 -8.69
CA GLN A 215 12.67 13.58 -10.16
C GLN A 215 13.54 12.43 -10.72
N ASP A 216 14.56 12.02 -9.98
CA ASP A 216 15.47 10.93 -10.34
C ASP A 216 14.94 9.51 -9.99
N LEU A 217 13.81 9.41 -9.26
CA LEU A 217 13.13 8.14 -8.94
C LEU A 217 12.41 7.51 -10.16
#